data_AF-A0AAD6A799-F1
#
_entry.id   AF-A0AAD6A799-F1
#
_cell.length_a   1.000
_cell.length_b   1.000
_cell.length_c   1.000
_cell.angle_alpha   90.00
_cell.angle_beta   90.00
_cell.angle_gamma   90.00
#
_symmetry.space_group_name_H-M   'P 1'
#
loop_
_entity.id
_entity.type
_entity.pdbx_description
1 polymer ?
#
loop_
_entity_poly.entity_id
_entity_poly.type
_entity_poly.pdbx_seq_one_letter_code
_entity_poly.pdbx_strand_id
1 'polypeptide(L)'
;VSRASKDSAAPAQAASPGQEGRPGFPGNKGPQGLPGVGGPSYFDSFLIAKHSQNTSIPDCPYGTTFIYSGYSFLFINGNERAHGQDLGTTGSCLPRFSTMPFLFCDTESTCRYASRNDYSYWLSTDAALPANMVSITGDRLASYISRCSVCESTSNVIAVHSQTILIPECPRDWESLWTGYSFVMQTGAGADGSSQPLVSPGSCLESFRQVPFIECHGRGTCNYYPDSYSYWLASIDPNSMFSKPVPQTVKGPSLQSVISRCRVCRKPWQPTDDKRGDN
;
A
#
# COMPACT_ATOMS: atom_id res chain seq x y z
N VAL A 1 2.97 0.51 -106.68
CA VAL A 1 3.80 0.25 -105.47
C VAL A 1 3.19 -0.92 -104.72
N SER A 2 3.79 -2.12 -104.82
CA SER A 2 3.72 -3.18 -103.80
C SER A 2 4.39 -4.47 -104.27
N ARG A 3 5.33 -4.92 -103.42
CA ARG A 3 5.78 -6.29 -103.17
C ARG A 3 6.56 -7.01 -104.29
N ALA A 4 7.87 -7.08 -104.09
CA ALA A 4 8.67 -8.21 -104.56
C ALA A 4 9.29 -8.91 -103.33
N SER A 5 8.95 -10.20 -103.22
CA SER A 5 9.48 -11.16 -102.27
C SER A 5 10.95 -11.44 -102.57
N LYS A 6 11.77 -11.60 -101.53
CA LYS A 6 13.12 -12.18 -101.66
C LYS A 6 13.25 -13.32 -100.66
N ASP A 7 13.47 -14.50 -101.21
CA ASP A 7 13.68 -15.75 -100.50
C ASP A 7 15.06 -15.80 -99.80
N SER A 8 14.99 -16.31 -98.57
CA SER A 8 15.89 -17.18 -97.82
C SER A 8 17.29 -17.50 -98.36
N ALA A 9 18.29 -17.20 -97.53
CA ALA A 9 19.46 -18.06 -97.31
C ALA A 9 19.78 -18.07 -95.81
N ALA A 10 19.84 -19.26 -95.21
CA ALA A 10 20.07 -19.47 -93.79
C ALA A 10 21.55 -19.25 -93.41
N PRO A 11 21.87 -18.53 -92.33
CA PRO A 11 23.21 -18.55 -91.75
C PRO A 11 23.30 -19.43 -90.49
N ALA A 12 24.44 -20.11 -90.44
CA ALA A 12 25.03 -21.01 -89.45
C ALA A 12 24.70 -20.78 -87.95
N GLN A 13 24.61 -21.91 -87.23
CA GLN A 13 24.60 -22.03 -85.77
C GLN A 13 25.81 -21.33 -85.14
N ALA A 14 25.56 -20.28 -84.33
CA ALA A 14 26.55 -19.71 -83.44
C ALA A 14 26.56 -20.46 -82.11
N ALA A 15 27.77 -20.77 -81.63
CA ALA A 15 28.04 -21.60 -80.45
C ALA A 15 27.45 -21.05 -79.15
N SER A 16 27.03 -21.96 -78.27
CA SER A 16 26.51 -21.66 -76.93
C SER A 16 27.55 -20.90 -76.08
N PRO A 17 27.15 -19.82 -75.37
CA PRO A 17 28.03 -19.15 -74.41
C PRO A 17 28.54 -20.12 -73.33
N GLY A 18 29.83 -20.04 -72.98
CA GLY A 18 30.43 -20.84 -71.92
C GLY A 18 29.76 -20.59 -70.57
N GLN A 19 29.68 -21.63 -69.73
CA GLN A 19 29.03 -21.53 -68.41
C GLN A 19 29.70 -20.47 -67.53
N GLU A 20 28.86 -19.59 -66.98
CA GLU A 20 29.26 -18.58 -66.00
C GLU A 20 29.78 -19.27 -64.72
N GLY A 21 30.94 -18.82 -64.22
CA GLY A 21 31.58 -19.39 -63.03
C GLY A 21 30.69 -19.23 -61.79
N ARG A 22 30.65 -20.26 -60.93
CA ARG A 22 29.82 -20.23 -59.73
C ARG A 22 30.26 -19.10 -58.79
N PRO A 23 29.32 -18.36 -58.18
CA PRO A 23 29.65 -17.36 -57.15
C PRO A 23 30.45 -17.98 -56.00
N GLY A 24 31.42 -17.22 -55.47
CA GLY A 24 32.20 -17.62 -54.31
C GLY A 24 31.33 -17.75 -53.05
N PHE A 25 31.75 -18.62 -52.13
CA PHE A 25 31.02 -18.82 -50.87
C PHE A 25 31.02 -17.56 -50.00
N PRO A 26 29.94 -17.30 -49.24
CA PRO A 26 29.90 -16.20 -48.27
C PRO A 26 31.04 -16.31 -47.24
N GLY A 27 31.62 -15.17 -46.86
CA GLY A 27 32.64 -15.12 -45.81
C GLY A 27 32.08 -15.52 -44.44
N ASN A 28 32.96 -16.02 -43.57
CA ASN A 28 32.58 -16.42 -42.21
C ASN A 28 32.09 -15.22 -41.38
N LYS A 29 31.08 -15.45 -40.54
CA LYS A 29 30.61 -14.46 -39.57
C LYS A 29 31.75 -14.06 -38.62
N GLY A 30 31.91 -12.77 -38.36
CA GLY A 30 32.88 -12.26 -37.39
C GLY A 30 32.61 -12.77 -35.96
N PRO A 31 33.61 -12.70 -35.06
CA PRO A 31 33.45 -13.12 -33.68
C PRO A 31 32.35 -12.34 -32.97
N GLN A 32 31.71 -12.99 -31.99
CA GLN A 32 30.70 -12.35 -31.15
C GLN A 32 31.33 -11.20 -30.36
N GLY A 33 30.64 -10.06 -30.31
CA GLY A 33 31.07 -8.91 -29.50
C GLY A 33 31.11 -9.26 -28.00
N LEU A 34 31.89 -8.50 -27.24
CA LEU A 34 31.99 -8.67 -25.79
C LEU A 34 30.60 -8.53 -25.12
N PRO A 35 30.31 -9.29 -24.05
CA PRO A 35 29.11 -9.09 -23.25
C PRO A 35 29.01 -7.63 -22.76
N GLY A 36 27.82 -7.04 -22.83
CA GLY A 36 27.58 -5.71 -22.28
C GLY A 36 27.80 -5.69 -20.76
N VAL A 37 28.39 -4.61 -20.25
CA VAL A 37 28.53 -4.39 -18.80
C VAL A 37 27.14 -4.22 -18.20
N GLY A 38 26.77 -5.09 -17.25
CA GLY A 38 25.49 -5.00 -16.54
C GLY A 38 25.35 -3.65 -15.84
N GLY A 39 24.24 -2.94 -16.09
CA GLY A 39 23.90 -1.72 -15.37
C GLY A 39 23.61 -1.97 -13.88
N PRO A 40 23.53 -0.93 -13.04
CA PRO A 40 23.24 -1.09 -11.62
C PRO A 40 21.91 -1.84 -11.44
N SER A 41 21.89 -2.84 -10.55
CA SER A 41 20.67 -3.49 -10.10
C SER A 41 19.75 -2.41 -9.52
N TYR A 42 18.59 -2.20 -10.16
CA TYR A 42 17.53 -1.36 -9.60
C TYR A 42 17.06 -2.05 -8.32
N PHE A 43 17.41 -1.48 -7.16
CA PHE A 43 16.79 -1.89 -5.90
C PHE A 43 15.33 -1.42 -5.94
N ASP A 44 14.38 -2.34 -5.88
CA ASP A 44 12.98 -1.98 -5.65
C ASP A 44 12.88 -1.36 -4.23
N SER A 45 12.52 -0.08 -4.16
CA SER A 45 12.24 0.62 -2.91
C SER A 45 10.78 0.44 -2.52
N PHE A 46 10.54 0.00 -1.29
CA PHE A 46 9.20 -0.20 -0.73
C PHE A 46 8.96 0.80 0.40
N LEU A 47 7.86 1.54 0.34
CA LEU A 47 7.49 2.50 1.38
C LEU A 47 6.45 1.89 2.31
N ILE A 48 6.68 2.04 3.62
CA ILE A 48 5.73 1.66 4.66
C ILE A 48 5.43 2.85 5.56
N ALA A 49 4.19 2.96 6.01
CA ALA A 49 3.81 3.90 7.07
C ALA A 49 3.67 3.17 8.41
N LYS A 50 4.18 3.80 9.47
CA LYS A 50 4.02 3.35 10.86
C LYS A 50 3.35 4.45 11.67
N HIS A 51 2.40 4.07 12.53
CA HIS A 51 1.57 4.98 13.31
C HIS A 51 1.81 4.78 14.81
N SER A 52 2.09 5.84 15.56
CA SER A 52 2.42 5.71 16.99
C SER A 52 1.20 5.57 17.88
N GLN A 53 0.02 5.98 17.41
CA GLN A 53 -1.17 6.19 18.24
C GLN A 53 -0.88 7.14 19.42
N ASN A 54 0.10 8.03 19.28
CA ASN A 54 0.58 8.96 20.31
C ASN A 54 1.00 10.30 19.66
N THR A 55 1.27 11.34 20.47
CA THR A 55 1.82 12.63 20.04
C THR A 55 3.30 12.56 19.66
N SER A 56 4.01 11.48 20.05
CA SER A 56 5.39 11.21 19.63
C SER A 56 5.45 10.59 18.25
N ILE A 57 6.45 11.00 17.45
CA ILE A 57 6.74 10.42 16.14
C ILE A 57 7.27 8.99 16.34
N PRO A 58 6.72 7.95 15.67
CA PRO A 58 7.22 6.59 15.82
C PRO A 58 8.56 6.42 15.10
N ASP A 59 9.48 5.68 15.72
CA ASP A 59 10.72 5.28 15.05
C ASP A 59 10.44 4.28 13.91
N CYS A 60 11.19 4.42 12.82
CA CYS A 60 11.16 3.46 11.73
C CYS A 60 11.61 2.07 12.21
N PRO A 61 10.97 0.99 11.73
CA PRO A 61 11.38 -0.37 12.08
C PRO A 61 12.86 -0.64 11.76
N TYR A 62 13.46 -1.58 12.49
CA TYR A 62 14.86 -1.94 12.28
C TYR A 62 15.15 -2.31 10.81
N GLY A 63 16.27 -1.81 10.29
CA GLY A 63 16.69 -2.01 8.90
C GLY A 63 15.84 -1.28 7.86
N THR A 64 14.99 -0.34 8.26
CA THR A 64 14.33 0.61 7.34
C THR A 64 14.88 2.02 7.55
N THR A 65 14.77 2.87 6.53
CA THR A 65 15.30 4.24 6.55
C THR A 65 14.17 5.24 6.68
N PHE A 66 14.30 6.23 7.57
CA PHE A 66 13.33 7.31 7.71
C PHE A 66 13.30 8.21 6.47
N ILE A 67 12.10 8.52 5.97
CA ILE A 67 11.88 9.46 4.87
C ILE A 67 11.25 10.76 5.38
N TYR A 68 10.08 10.68 5.99
CA TYR A 68 9.39 11.84 6.57
C TYR A 68 8.41 11.44 7.68
N SER A 69 7.92 12.42 8.44
CA SER A 69 6.89 12.22 9.47
C SER A 69 5.70 13.13 9.25
N GLY A 70 4.57 12.78 9.86
CA GLY A 70 3.31 13.51 9.70
C GLY A 70 2.28 13.18 10.78
N TYR A 71 1.01 13.29 10.39
CA TYR A 71 -0.18 12.99 11.17
C TYR A 71 -0.93 11.82 10.54
N SER A 72 -1.51 10.98 11.40
CA SER A 72 -2.11 9.70 11.02
C SER A 72 -3.51 9.89 10.45
N PHE A 73 -3.60 10.05 9.15
CA PHE A 73 -4.83 10.21 8.40
C PHE A 73 -5.48 8.84 8.12
N LEU A 74 -6.79 8.74 8.32
CA LEU A 74 -7.52 7.49 8.18
C LEU A 74 -8.48 7.52 6.99
N PHE A 75 -9.43 8.45 6.98
CA PHE A 75 -10.38 8.63 5.87
C PHE A 75 -11.04 10.00 5.90
N ILE A 76 -11.71 10.36 4.80
CA ILE A 76 -12.65 11.49 4.74
C ILE A 76 -14.06 10.97 4.48
N ASN A 77 -15.06 11.74 4.88
CA ASN A 77 -16.42 11.59 4.40
C ASN A 77 -16.83 12.93 3.77
N GLY A 78 -16.97 12.95 2.45
CA GLY A 78 -17.37 14.13 1.69
C GLY A 78 -18.62 13.81 0.89
N ASN A 79 -19.65 14.66 1.00
CA ASN A 79 -20.94 14.41 0.36
C ASN A 79 -21.51 13.01 0.69
N GLU A 80 -21.48 12.62 1.97
CA GLU A 80 -21.99 11.34 2.48
C GLU A 80 -21.34 10.11 1.81
N ARG A 81 -20.07 10.26 1.41
CA ARG A 81 -19.27 9.19 0.85
C ARG A 81 -17.89 9.16 1.48
N ALA A 82 -17.55 8.01 2.07
CA ALA A 82 -16.27 7.78 2.66
C ALA A 82 -15.22 7.39 1.63
N HIS A 83 -13.99 7.85 1.86
CA HIS A 83 -12.81 7.43 1.12
C HIS A 83 -11.62 7.35 2.08
N GLY A 84 -11.10 6.13 2.24
CA GLY A 84 -10.01 5.83 3.18
C GLY A 84 -8.65 5.68 2.54
N GLN A 85 -7.63 5.83 3.38
CA GLN A 85 -6.25 5.46 3.05
C GLN A 85 -5.89 4.20 3.84
N ASP A 86 -5.12 3.33 3.21
CA ASP A 86 -4.52 2.19 3.88
C ASP A 86 -3.43 2.70 4.83
N LEU A 87 -3.55 2.37 6.11
CA LEU A 87 -2.63 2.76 7.18
C LEU A 87 -1.22 2.18 6.99
N GLY A 88 -1.03 1.18 6.13
CA GLY A 88 0.29 0.66 5.78
C GLY A 88 1.01 1.49 4.71
N THR A 89 0.33 2.45 4.07
CA THR A 89 0.81 3.19 2.90
C THR A 89 1.11 4.65 3.23
N THR A 90 1.90 5.32 2.39
CA THR A 90 2.29 6.73 2.62
C THR A 90 1.10 7.69 2.64
N GLY A 91 -0.02 7.35 1.98
CA GLY A 91 -1.24 8.16 1.94
C GLY A 91 -1.89 8.38 3.31
N SER A 92 -1.67 7.48 4.27
CA SER A 92 -2.14 7.64 5.64
C SER A 92 -1.28 8.57 6.49
N CYS A 93 -0.13 9.03 5.98
CA CYS A 93 0.79 9.88 6.72
C CYS A 93 0.90 11.27 6.07
N LEU A 94 0.00 12.17 6.47
CA LEU A 94 -0.04 13.53 5.92
C LEU A 94 0.90 14.46 6.67
N PRO A 95 1.75 15.26 5.99
CA PRO A 95 2.73 16.13 6.65
C PRO A 95 2.09 17.27 7.46
N ARG A 96 0.84 17.62 7.17
CA ARG A 96 0.09 18.67 7.87
C ARG A 96 -1.28 18.15 8.29
N PHE A 97 -1.65 18.44 9.53
CA PHE A 97 -3.00 18.23 10.02
C PHE A 97 -3.89 19.41 9.64
N SER A 98 -5.13 19.11 9.28
CA SER A 98 -6.25 20.05 9.19
C SER A 98 -7.52 19.27 9.50
N THR A 99 -8.49 19.88 10.19
CA THR A 99 -9.82 19.27 10.37
C THR A 99 -10.57 19.13 9.04
N MET A 100 -10.12 19.85 8.01
CA MET A 100 -10.61 19.80 6.64
C MET A 100 -9.42 19.79 5.66
N PRO A 101 -8.82 18.63 5.35
CA PRO A 101 -7.63 18.55 4.50
C PRO A 101 -7.93 18.58 2.99
N PHE A 102 -9.19 18.79 2.60
CA PHE A 102 -9.64 18.78 1.21
C PHE A 102 -10.65 19.89 0.92
N LEU A 103 -10.94 20.07 -0.37
CA LEU A 103 -11.98 20.95 -0.90
C LEU A 103 -12.73 20.19 -2.00
N PHE A 104 -13.88 20.72 -2.39
CA PHE A 104 -14.65 20.18 -3.52
C PHE A 104 -14.90 21.28 -4.54
N CYS A 105 -15.03 20.90 -5.81
CA CYS A 105 -15.34 21.80 -6.92
C CYS A 105 -16.54 21.27 -7.70
N ASP A 106 -17.37 22.17 -8.21
CA ASP A 106 -18.50 21.85 -9.09
C ASP A 106 -18.17 22.13 -10.57
N THR A 107 -19.11 21.80 -11.45
CA THR A 107 -18.98 22.02 -12.90
C THR A 107 -19.14 23.49 -13.30
N GLU A 108 -19.55 24.36 -12.37
CA GLU A 108 -19.76 25.79 -12.58
C GLU A 108 -18.50 26.61 -12.25
N SER A 109 -17.32 26.00 -12.37
CA SER A 109 -16.02 26.62 -12.08
C SER A 109 -15.88 27.16 -10.64
N THR A 110 -16.66 26.64 -9.69
CA THR A 110 -16.62 27.05 -8.29
C THR A 110 -16.02 25.96 -7.42
N CYS A 111 -14.97 26.32 -6.66
CA CYS A 111 -14.40 25.46 -5.62
C CYS A 111 -14.74 26.03 -4.25
N ARG A 112 -15.10 25.17 -3.30
CA ARG A 112 -15.50 25.56 -1.95
C ARG A 112 -14.67 24.78 -0.94
N TYR A 113 -14.12 25.50 0.04
CA TYR A 113 -13.33 24.95 1.13
C TYR A 113 -14.10 25.10 2.45
N ALA A 114 -14.20 24.01 3.22
CA ALA A 114 -14.84 24.00 4.54
C ALA A 114 -16.25 24.65 4.60
N SER A 115 -16.98 24.64 3.47
CA SER A 115 -18.28 25.32 3.30
C SER A 115 -19.46 24.34 3.29
N ARG A 116 -19.22 23.08 3.67
CA ARG A 116 -20.21 22.00 3.81
C ARG A 116 -19.96 21.21 5.09
N ASN A 117 -20.92 20.36 5.44
CA ASN A 117 -20.83 19.42 6.56
C ASN A 117 -20.08 18.14 6.14
N ASP A 118 -18.84 18.31 5.72
CA ASP A 118 -17.94 17.20 5.41
C ASP A 118 -17.03 16.91 6.62
N TYR A 119 -16.41 15.73 6.62
CA TYR A 119 -15.66 15.19 7.76
C TYR A 119 -14.28 14.67 7.35
N SER A 120 -13.33 14.72 8.29
CA SER A 120 -12.06 14.01 8.22
C SER A 120 -11.85 13.18 9.49
N TYR A 121 -11.15 12.06 9.35
CA TYR A 121 -10.93 11.12 10.44
C TYR A 121 -9.45 10.79 10.55
N TRP A 122 -8.96 10.76 11.77
CA TRP A 122 -7.54 10.63 12.09
C TRP A 122 -7.38 9.58 13.18
N LEU A 123 -6.32 8.76 13.13
CA LEU A 123 -5.98 7.93 14.28
C LEU A 123 -5.68 8.84 15.46
N SER A 124 -6.17 8.45 16.64
CA SER A 124 -6.12 9.30 17.82
C SER A 124 -5.02 8.87 18.82
N THR A 125 -4.90 9.62 19.92
CA THR A 125 -4.02 9.31 21.05
C THR A 125 -4.80 8.71 22.23
N ASP A 126 -4.12 8.46 23.35
CA ASP A 126 -4.71 8.07 24.64
C ASP A 126 -5.10 9.28 25.50
N ALA A 127 -5.09 10.49 24.93
CA ALA A 127 -5.53 11.69 25.63
C ALA A 127 -6.97 11.54 26.13
N ALA A 128 -7.18 11.84 27.41
CA ALA A 128 -8.48 11.75 28.05
C ALA A 128 -9.49 12.71 27.40
N LEU A 129 -10.71 12.23 27.18
CA LEU A 129 -11.83 13.05 26.72
C LEU A 129 -12.07 14.24 27.65
N PRO A 130 -12.45 15.42 27.11
CA PRO A 130 -12.89 16.53 27.94
C PRO A 130 -14.07 16.10 28.84
N ALA A 131 -14.01 16.46 30.13
CA ALA A 131 -14.99 16.02 31.14
C ALA A 131 -16.47 16.36 30.83
N ASN A 132 -16.69 17.34 29.95
CA ASN A 132 -18.00 17.80 29.51
C ASN A 132 -18.37 17.39 28.07
N MET A 133 -17.59 16.49 27.45
CA MET A 133 -17.77 16.04 26.06
C MET A 133 -17.82 17.18 25.03
N VAL A 134 -17.29 18.35 25.40
CA VAL A 134 -17.24 19.52 24.51
C VAL A 134 -16.25 19.25 23.39
N SER A 135 -16.63 19.64 22.17
CA SER A 135 -15.79 19.51 20.99
C SER A 135 -14.41 20.13 21.20
N ILE A 136 -13.38 19.42 20.76
CA ILE A 136 -11.99 19.84 20.85
C ILE A 136 -11.71 20.78 19.67
N THR A 137 -11.05 21.91 19.92
CA THR A 137 -10.75 22.95 18.93
C THR A 137 -9.35 23.52 19.11
N GLY A 138 -8.84 24.17 18.06
CA GLY A 138 -7.59 24.90 18.08
C GLY A 138 -6.39 24.05 18.50
N ASP A 139 -5.47 24.64 19.26
CA ASP A 139 -4.19 24.02 19.65
C ASP A 139 -4.35 22.74 20.48
N ARG A 140 -5.49 22.58 21.18
CA ARG A 140 -5.78 21.37 21.96
C ARG A 140 -5.84 20.13 21.08
N LEU A 141 -6.20 20.26 19.80
CA LEU A 141 -6.27 19.16 18.85
C LEU A 141 -4.94 18.40 18.75
N ALA A 142 -3.80 19.09 18.86
CA ALA A 142 -2.48 18.47 18.75
C ALA A 142 -2.25 17.33 19.76
N SER A 143 -2.93 17.36 20.92
CA SER A 143 -2.85 16.29 21.94
C SER A 143 -3.64 15.02 21.58
N TYR A 144 -4.56 15.11 20.62
CA TYR A 144 -5.47 14.01 20.24
C TYR A 144 -5.11 13.34 18.91
N ILE A 145 -4.25 13.93 18.08
CA ILE A 145 -3.92 13.40 16.75
C ILE A 145 -2.64 12.56 16.81
N SER A 146 -2.75 11.30 16.39
CA SER A 146 -1.60 10.39 16.29
C SER A 146 -0.58 10.84 15.25
N ARG A 147 0.70 10.63 15.54
CA ARG A 147 1.80 10.84 14.59
C ARG A 147 2.14 9.59 13.80
N CYS A 148 2.83 9.77 12.69
CA CYS A 148 3.28 8.70 11.82
C CYS A 148 4.66 9.00 11.23
N SER A 149 5.33 7.94 10.78
CA SER A 149 6.57 7.99 10.02
C SER A 149 6.43 7.15 8.75
N VAL A 150 6.96 7.65 7.65
CA VAL A 150 7.15 6.89 6.42
C VAL A 150 8.59 6.44 6.34
N CYS A 151 8.75 5.14 6.11
CA CYS A 151 10.03 4.46 6.11
C CYS A 151 10.23 3.72 4.79
N GLU A 152 11.46 3.75 4.30
CA GLU A 152 11.90 3.01 3.12
C GLU A 152 12.48 1.65 3.53
N SER A 153 12.05 0.61 2.82
CA SER A 153 12.45 -0.79 2.99
C SER A 153 13.00 -1.33 1.67
N THR A 154 13.92 -2.27 1.75
CA THR A 154 14.54 -2.95 0.60
C THR A 154 13.69 -4.09 0.04
N SER A 155 12.54 -4.36 0.65
CA SER A 155 11.69 -5.49 0.33
C SER A 155 10.27 -5.31 0.85
N ASN A 156 9.37 -6.15 0.35
CA ASN A 156 7.96 -6.14 0.70
C ASN A 156 7.73 -6.46 2.19
N VAL A 157 6.70 -5.82 2.74
CA VAL A 157 6.29 -5.90 4.14
C VAL A 157 4.81 -6.27 4.19
N ILE A 158 4.46 -7.29 4.97
CA ILE A 158 3.09 -7.81 5.08
C ILE A 158 2.65 -7.94 6.53
N ALA A 159 1.35 -7.92 6.78
CA ALA A 159 0.75 -8.37 8.03
C ALA A 159 0.34 -9.85 7.95
N VAL A 160 0.50 -10.56 9.05
CA VAL A 160 -0.01 -11.91 9.28
C VAL A 160 -0.91 -11.90 10.51
N HIS A 161 -2.05 -12.57 10.42
CA HIS A 161 -3.08 -12.61 11.47
C HIS A 161 -3.24 -14.02 12.01
N SER A 162 -3.39 -14.14 13.32
CA SER A 162 -3.53 -15.43 13.99
C SER A 162 -4.96 -15.94 14.06
N GLN A 163 -5.96 -15.04 14.08
CA GLN A 163 -7.33 -15.35 14.50
C GLN A 163 -7.39 -16.00 15.89
N THR A 164 -6.41 -15.73 16.74
CA THR A 164 -6.33 -16.17 18.14
C THR A 164 -5.77 -15.03 19.02
N ILE A 165 -5.73 -15.25 20.33
CA ILE A 165 -5.05 -14.31 21.26
C ILE A 165 -3.53 -14.43 21.25
N LEU A 166 -2.97 -15.39 20.49
CA LEU A 166 -1.54 -15.64 20.39
C LEU A 166 -0.94 -14.88 19.20
N ILE A 167 0.25 -14.31 19.39
CA ILE A 167 0.94 -13.60 18.32
C ILE A 167 1.36 -14.61 17.23
N PRO A 168 1.00 -14.39 15.95
CA PRO A 168 1.40 -15.31 14.89
C PRO A 168 2.89 -15.19 14.59
N GLU A 169 3.48 -16.29 14.12
CA GLU A 169 4.84 -16.30 13.62
C GLU A 169 4.93 -15.69 12.21
N CYS A 170 6.08 -15.09 11.89
CA CYS A 170 6.34 -14.66 10.52
C CYS A 170 6.54 -15.88 9.61
N PRO A 171 6.30 -15.74 8.29
CA PRO A 171 6.62 -16.79 7.33
C PRO A 171 8.09 -17.21 7.43
N ARG A 172 8.40 -18.42 6.98
CA ARG A 172 9.76 -18.94 6.99
C ARG A 172 10.72 -17.97 6.26
N ASP A 173 11.85 -17.68 6.90
CA ASP A 173 12.90 -16.75 6.43
C ASP A 173 12.48 -15.28 6.36
N TRP A 174 11.38 -14.90 7.02
CA TRP A 174 10.98 -13.49 7.21
C TRP A 174 11.32 -13.04 8.63
N GLU A 175 11.57 -11.74 8.78
CA GLU A 175 11.84 -11.13 10.08
C GLU A 175 10.64 -10.32 10.59
N SER A 176 10.52 -10.23 11.91
CA SER A 176 9.47 -9.47 12.59
C SER A 176 9.83 -7.98 12.64
N LEU A 177 8.90 -7.12 12.25
CA LEU A 177 9.03 -5.66 12.43
C LEU A 177 8.30 -5.19 13.70
N TRP A 178 7.02 -5.53 13.85
CA TRP A 178 6.24 -5.26 15.07
C TRP A 178 5.07 -6.23 15.23
N THR A 179 4.41 -6.18 16.39
CA THR A 179 3.23 -6.99 16.71
C THR A 179 2.09 -6.09 17.13
N GLY A 180 0.85 -6.57 17.00
CA GLY A 180 -0.31 -5.74 17.27
C GLY A 180 -1.61 -6.51 17.37
N TYR A 181 -2.69 -5.80 17.07
CA TYR A 181 -4.08 -6.27 17.03
C TYR A 181 -4.64 -6.12 15.62
N SER A 182 -5.45 -7.10 15.23
CA SER A 182 -5.93 -7.24 13.86
C SER A 182 -7.09 -6.30 13.57
N PHE A 183 -6.81 -5.14 12.99
CA PHE A 183 -7.75 -4.07 12.66
C PHE A 183 -8.27 -4.22 11.23
N VAL A 184 -9.59 -4.24 11.05
CA VAL A 184 -10.23 -4.58 9.77
C VAL A 184 -10.84 -3.36 9.11
N MET A 185 -11.68 -2.62 9.85
CA MET A 185 -12.40 -1.47 9.34
C MET A 185 -12.91 -0.59 10.47
N GLN A 186 -13.44 0.56 10.09
CA GLN A 186 -14.06 1.53 10.97
C GLN A 186 -15.25 2.19 10.28
N THR A 187 -16.21 2.66 11.08
CA THR A 187 -17.34 3.46 10.61
C THR A 187 -17.53 4.67 11.52
N GLY A 188 -17.85 5.81 10.94
CA GLY A 188 -18.18 7.05 11.63
C GLY A 188 -19.61 7.52 11.30
N ALA A 189 -19.77 8.83 11.20
CA ALA A 189 -21.05 9.46 10.86
C ALA A 189 -21.71 8.81 9.62
N GLY A 190 -23.01 8.51 9.73
CA GLY A 190 -23.80 7.90 8.67
C GLY A 190 -23.52 6.41 8.42
N ALA A 191 -22.83 5.73 9.35
CA ALA A 191 -22.35 4.36 9.20
C ALA A 191 -21.40 4.17 7.99
N ASP A 192 -20.82 5.26 7.51
CA ASP A 192 -19.87 5.27 6.42
C ASP A 192 -18.43 5.18 6.95
N GLY A 193 -17.51 4.68 6.14
CA GLY A 193 -16.17 4.38 6.63
C GLY A 193 -15.20 3.80 5.62
N SER A 194 -14.14 3.18 6.12
CA SER A 194 -13.15 2.53 5.28
C SER A 194 -12.55 1.30 5.95
N SER A 195 -11.86 0.49 5.17
CA SER A 195 -11.26 -0.77 5.58
C SER A 195 -9.75 -0.80 5.35
N GLN A 196 -9.09 -1.79 5.97
CA GLN A 196 -7.68 -2.09 5.79
C GLN A 196 -7.55 -3.43 5.05
N PRO A 197 -6.72 -3.53 4.00
CA PRO A 197 -6.36 -4.82 3.45
C PRO A 197 -5.65 -5.66 4.52
N LEU A 198 -6.11 -6.89 4.79
CA LEU A 198 -5.51 -7.77 5.82
C LEU A 198 -4.07 -8.22 5.51
N VAL A 199 -3.58 -7.97 4.28
CA VAL A 199 -2.16 -8.18 3.96
C VAL A 199 -1.31 -6.95 4.31
N SER A 200 -1.92 -5.78 4.41
CA SER A 200 -1.23 -4.52 4.65
C SER A 200 -0.79 -4.40 6.10
N PRO A 201 0.40 -3.82 6.38
CA PRO A 201 0.80 -3.41 7.72
C PRO A 201 -0.25 -2.55 8.46
N GLY A 202 -1.09 -1.81 7.72
CA GLY A 202 -2.17 -0.98 8.26
C GLY A 202 -3.26 -1.74 9.00
N SER A 203 -3.41 -3.03 8.71
CA SER A 203 -4.33 -3.92 9.44
C SER A 203 -3.78 -4.41 10.79
N CYS A 204 -2.56 -3.99 11.18
CA CYS A 204 -1.90 -4.44 12.41
C CYS A 204 -1.48 -3.28 13.31
N LEU A 205 -2.44 -2.73 14.07
CA LEU A 205 -2.21 -1.64 15.02
C LEU A 205 -1.50 -2.13 16.28
N GLU A 206 -0.40 -1.49 16.67
CA GLU A 206 0.41 -1.86 17.83
C GLU A 206 -0.37 -1.76 19.15
N SER A 207 -1.26 -0.77 19.26
CA SER A 207 -2.09 -0.53 20.46
C SER A 207 -3.58 -0.74 20.17
N PHE A 208 -4.21 -1.63 20.93
CA PHE A 208 -5.67 -1.77 20.91
C PHE A 208 -6.34 -0.57 21.57
N ARG A 209 -7.36 -0.01 20.90
CA ARG A 209 -8.31 0.95 21.46
C ARG A 209 -9.70 0.64 20.94
N GLN A 210 -10.72 0.78 21.79
CA GLN A 210 -12.12 0.54 21.39
C GLN A 210 -12.57 1.45 20.25
N VAL A 211 -12.10 2.70 20.23
CA VAL A 211 -12.28 3.64 19.11
C VAL A 211 -10.92 4.28 18.85
N PRO A 212 -10.12 3.79 17.88
CA PRO A 212 -8.75 4.23 17.67
C PRO A 212 -8.62 5.53 16.85
N PHE A 213 -9.72 6.23 16.61
CA PHE A 213 -9.78 7.40 15.75
C PHE A 213 -10.69 8.50 16.31
N ILE A 214 -10.50 9.72 15.82
CA ILE A 214 -11.30 10.90 16.17
C ILE A 214 -11.93 11.49 14.90
N GLU A 215 -13.17 11.98 15.02
CA GLU A 215 -13.91 12.61 13.93
C GLU A 215 -13.73 14.13 13.97
N CYS A 216 -13.39 14.73 12.84
CA CYS A 216 -13.15 16.15 12.68
C CYS A 216 -14.05 16.77 11.60
N HIS A 217 -14.45 18.01 11.82
CA HIS A 217 -15.42 18.73 10.99
C HIS A 217 -14.81 19.95 10.28
N GLY A 218 -15.45 20.38 9.19
CA GLY A 218 -15.10 21.62 8.46
C GLY A 218 -15.05 22.88 9.32
N ARG A 219 -15.86 22.95 10.39
CA ARG A 219 -15.90 24.09 11.32
C ARG A 219 -14.74 24.15 12.34
N GLY A 220 -13.72 23.31 12.21
CA GLY A 220 -12.54 23.33 13.08
C GLY A 220 -12.69 22.58 14.41
N THR A 221 -13.67 21.69 14.51
CA THR A 221 -13.97 20.91 15.72
C THR A 221 -13.73 19.43 15.52
N CYS A 222 -13.21 18.73 16.53
CA CYS A 222 -13.18 17.26 16.56
C CYS A 222 -13.80 16.70 17.84
N ASN A 223 -14.34 15.49 17.77
CA ASN A 223 -14.89 14.79 18.93
C ASN A 223 -14.93 13.27 18.70
N TYR A 224 -15.30 12.53 19.75
CA TYR A 224 -15.60 11.12 19.70
C TYR A 224 -17.11 10.93 19.87
N TYR A 225 -17.72 10.19 18.95
CA TYR A 225 -19.16 10.02 18.94
C TYR A 225 -19.56 8.57 19.28
N PRO A 226 -20.70 8.36 19.96
CA PRO A 226 -21.15 7.01 20.35
C PRO A 226 -21.45 6.06 19.18
N ASP A 227 -21.67 6.59 17.98
CA ASP A 227 -21.89 5.87 16.73
C ASP A 227 -20.59 5.57 15.95
N SER A 228 -19.44 5.93 16.50
CA SER A 228 -18.14 5.53 15.98
C SER A 228 -17.82 4.09 16.38
N TYR A 229 -17.63 3.21 15.38
CA TYR A 229 -17.31 1.81 15.60
C TYR A 229 -15.96 1.43 14.98
N SER A 230 -15.25 0.53 15.65
CA SER A 230 -14.05 -0.12 15.14
C SER A 230 -14.28 -1.63 15.08
N TYR A 231 -13.75 -2.26 14.04
CA TYR A 231 -13.96 -3.68 13.75
C TYR A 231 -12.61 -4.40 13.71
N TRP A 232 -12.54 -5.48 14.47
CA TRP A 232 -11.33 -6.25 14.68
C TRP A 232 -11.58 -7.71 14.31
N LEU A 233 -10.55 -8.43 13.83
CA LEU A 233 -10.69 -9.88 13.66
C LEU A 233 -10.88 -10.52 15.04
N ALA A 234 -11.86 -11.40 15.15
CA ALA A 234 -12.14 -12.13 16.39
C ALA A 234 -11.14 -13.28 16.59
N SER A 235 -10.93 -13.66 17.86
CA SER A 235 -10.35 -14.94 18.21
C SER A 235 -11.35 -16.06 17.96
N ILE A 236 -10.96 -17.08 17.21
CA ILE A 236 -11.80 -18.22 16.81
C ILE A 236 -11.19 -19.51 17.37
N ASP A 237 -12.00 -20.36 17.99
CA ASP A 237 -11.60 -21.72 18.35
C ASP A 237 -11.55 -22.59 17.08
N PRO A 238 -10.39 -23.18 16.71
CA PRO A 238 -10.27 -24.04 15.54
C PRO A 238 -11.26 -25.21 15.52
N ASN A 239 -11.68 -25.72 16.68
CA ASN A 239 -12.64 -26.83 16.76
C ASN A 239 -14.09 -26.40 16.45
N SER A 240 -14.34 -25.09 16.41
CA SER A 240 -15.67 -24.49 16.29
C SER A 240 -15.87 -23.68 15.00
N MET A 241 -14.92 -23.68 14.05
CA MET A 241 -14.94 -22.83 12.85
C MET A 241 -16.21 -22.94 11.99
N PHE A 242 -16.81 -24.14 11.92
CA PHE A 242 -18.01 -24.43 11.13
C PHE A 242 -19.28 -24.53 11.97
N SER A 243 -19.18 -24.24 13.27
CA SER A 243 -20.33 -24.20 14.17
C SER A 243 -20.94 -22.80 14.19
N LYS A 244 -22.20 -22.70 14.66
CA LYS A 244 -22.83 -21.41 14.92
C LYS A 244 -21.98 -20.61 15.92
N PRO A 245 -21.53 -19.38 15.59
CA PRO A 245 -20.78 -18.55 16.52
C PRO A 245 -21.56 -18.32 17.82
N VAL A 246 -20.88 -18.42 18.96
CA VAL A 246 -21.46 -18.14 20.28
C VAL A 246 -21.45 -16.62 20.51
N PRO A 247 -22.61 -15.96 20.63
CA PRO A 247 -22.66 -14.52 20.89
C PRO A 247 -22.05 -14.20 22.26
N GLN A 248 -21.21 -13.18 22.31
CA GLN A 248 -20.56 -12.74 23.54
C GLN A 248 -20.56 -11.21 23.63
N THR A 249 -20.69 -10.69 24.85
CA THR A 249 -20.51 -9.27 25.16
C THR A 249 -19.41 -9.15 26.20
N VAL A 250 -18.28 -8.58 25.80
CA VAL A 250 -17.10 -8.42 26.66
C VAL A 250 -16.99 -6.95 27.09
N LYS A 251 -16.62 -6.72 28.36
CA LYS A 251 -16.49 -5.38 28.95
C LYS A 251 -15.17 -5.24 29.68
N GLY A 252 -14.69 -4.00 29.79
CA GLY A 252 -13.56 -3.63 30.63
C GLY A 252 -12.23 -4.33 30.25
N PRO A 253 -11.46 -4.85 31.21
CA PRO A 253 -10.10 -5.33 30.97
C PRO A 253 -10.03 -6.56 30.07
N SER A 254 -11.12 -7.30 29.92
CA SER A 254 -11.16 -8.54 29.15
C SER A 254 -11.30 -8.34 27.64
N LEU A 255 -11.43 -7.09 27.15
CA LEU A 255 -11.68 -6.83 25.72
C LEU A 255 -10.64 -7.48 24.79
N GLN A 256 -9.38 -7.50 25.20
CA GLN A 256 -8.30 -8.08 24.39
C GLN A 256 -8.38 -9.62 24.31
N SER A 257 -9.11 -10.30 25.19
CA SER A 257 -9.20 -11.77 25.21
C SER A 257 -10.01 -12.35 24.05
N VAL A 258 -10.67 -11.51 23.25
CA VAL A 258 -11.48 -11.92 22.10
C VAL A 258 -10.98 -11.35 20.78
N ILE A 259 -9.83 -10.66 20.79
CA ILE A 259 -9.28 -9.95 19.62
C ILE A 259 -8.08 -10.71 19.08
N SER A 260 -8.09 -10.96 17.77
CA SER A 260 -7.01 -11.58 17.03
C SER A 260 -5.73 -10.74 17.09
N ARG A 261 -4.60 -11.41 17.31
CA ARG A 261 -3.27 -10.79 17.23
C ARG A 261 -2.71 -10.87 15.81
N CYS A 262 -1.79 -9.95 15.52
CA CYS A 262 -1.09 -9.90 14.25
C CYS A 262 0.41 -9.59 14.46
N ARG A 263 1.19 -9.88 13.43
CA ARG A 263 2.60 -9.52 13.32
C ARG A 263 2.87 -8.97 11.92
N VAL A 264 3.62 -7.87 11.86
CA VAL A 264 4.11 -7.32 10.59
C VAL A 264 5.50 -7.86 10.33
N CYS A 265 5.70 -8.39 9.13
CA CYS A 265 6.86 -9.14 8.73
C CYS A 265 7.48 -8.55 7.46
N ARG A 266 8.80 -8.60 7.37
CA ARG A 266 9.56 -8.24 6.18
C ARG A 266 10.37 -9.43 5.68
N LYS A 267 10.51 -9.59 4.37
CA LYS A 267 11.46 -10.54 3.80
C LYS A 267 12.85 -9.90 3.76
N PRO A 268 13.86 -10.35 4.49
CA PRO A 268 15.21 -9.80 4.38
C PRO A 268 15.70 -9.91 2.93
N TRP A 269 16.43 -8.90 2.46
CA TRP A 269 17.14 -9.02 1.19
C TRP A 269 18.30 -10.01 1.37
N GLN A 270 18.34 -11.05 0.55
CA GLN A 270 19.51 -11.91 0.44
C GLN A 270 20.22 -11.57 -0.87
N PRO A 271 21.51 -11.17 -0.85
CA PRO A 271 22.32 -11.19 -2.05
C PRO A 271 22.34 -12.64 -2.54
N THR A 272 21.89 -12.88 -3.76
CA THR A 272 22.17 -14.15 -4.43
C THR A 272 23.69 -14.25 -4.56
N ASP A 273 24.30 -15.21 -3.86
CA ASP A 273 25.64 -15.68 -4.18
C ASP A 273 25.61 -16.22 -5.61
N ASP A 274 25.91 -15.35 -6.59
CA ASP A 274 26.24 -15.76 -7.95
C ASP A 274 27.63 -16.44 -7.93
N LYS A 275 27.70 -17.61 -7.29
CA LYS A 275 28.68 -18.64 -7.65
C LYS A 275 28.08 -19.51 -8.73
N ARG A 276 27.84 -18.91 -9.90
CA ARG A 276 27.56 -19.69 -11.11
C ARG A 276 28.91 -20.14 -11.66
N GLY A 277 29.20 -21.42 -11.41
CA GLY A 277 30.52 -22.03 -11.52
C GLY A 277 31.18 -21.91 -12.89
N ASP A 278 32.47 -21.62 -12.84
CA ASP A 278 33.44 -22.08 -13.83
C ASP A 278 33.59 -23.60 -13.65
N ASN A 279 33.02 -24.37 -14.57
CA ASN A 279 33.40 -25.75 -14.88
C ASN A 279 33.36 -25.91 -16.41
#